data_AF-A0AAE3SZX3-F1
#
_entry.id   AF-A0AAE3SZX3-F1
#
_cell.length_a   1.000
_cell.length_b   1.000
_cell.length_c   1.000
_cell.angle_alpha   90.00
_cell.angle_beta   90.00
_cell.angle_gamma   90.00
#
_symmetry.space_group_name_H-M   'P 1'
#
loop_
_entity.id
_entity.type
_entity.pdbx_description
1 polymer ?
#
loop_
_entity_poly.entity_id
_entity_poly.type
_entity_poly.pdbx_seq_one_letter_code
_entity_poly.pdbx_strand_id
1 'polypeptide(L)'
;MTDARWPASVVRIGTLRADLEAEPTFEEHHPEGTRYDSPDAPIAVQYFPFNRADVYRCSDCARVFLRYTEYGGYYIDHRVRQVDAARVV
;
A
#
# COMPACT_ATOMS: atom_id res chain seq x y z
N MET A 1 4.41 -16.91 -2.07
CA MET A 1 5.26 -15.76 -2.43
C MET A 1 4.59 -14.52 -1.89
N THR A 2 5.11 -13.75 -0.95
CA THR A 2 5.94 -14.10 0.21
C THR A 2 5.36 -13.18 1.28
N ASP A 3 4.86 -13.73 2.40
CA ASP A 3 4.63 -12.90 3.58
C ASP A 3 5.93 -12.14 3.81
N ALA A 4 5.92 -10.82 3.56
CA ALA A 4 7.15 -10.06 3.46
C ALA A 4 7.84 -10.14 4.82
N ARG A 5 8.90 -10.96 4.91
CA ARG A 5 9.68 -11.12 6.13
C ARG A 5 10.47 -9.83 6.33
N TRP A 6 9.82 -8.87 6.96
CA TRP A 6 10.42 -7.61 7.32
C TRP A 6 11.62 -7.83 8.24
N PRO A 7 12.72 -7.08 8.09
CA PRO A 7 13.73 -7.01 9.13
C PRO A 7 13.11 -6.39 10.39
N ALA A 8 13.67 -6.67 11.56
CA ALA A 8 13.14 -6.19 12.84
C ALA A 8 13.06 -4.65 12.93
N SER A 9 13.87 -3.93 12.14
CA SER A 9 13.82 -2.47 12.07
C SER A 9 12.64 -1.92 11.28
N VAL A 10 11.89 -2.74 10.54
CA VAL A 10 10.68 -2.28 9.85
C VAL A 10 9.46 -2.62 10.69
N VAL A 11 8.81 -1.57 11.22
CA VAL A 11 7.67 -1.68 12.13
C VAL A 11 6.44 -1.00 11.55
N ARG A 12 5.25 -1.53 11.86
CA ARG A 12 3.98 -0.90 11.51
C ARG A 12 3.79 0.35 12.37
N ILE A 13 3.52 1.48 11.73
CA ILE A 13 3.32 2.78 12.40
C ILE A 13 1.89 3.33 12.25
N GLY A 14 1.06 2.71 11.41
CA GLY A 14 -0.33 3.14 11.23
C GLY A 14 -1.05 2.42 10.09
N THR A 15 -2.18 2.98 9.68
CA THR A 15 -2.97 2.54 8.52
C THR A 15 -3.53 3.74 7.77
N LEU A 16 -3.72 3.59 6.46
CA LEU A 16 -4.41 4.56 5.60
C LEU A 16 -5.93 4.32 5.56
N ARG A 17 -6.44 3.27 6.20
CA ARG A 17 -7.87 3.05 6.32
C ARG A 17 -8.49 4.15 7.19
N ALA A 18 -9.26 5.03 6.55
CA ALA A 18 -9.86 6.20 7.19
C ALA A 18 -10.90 5.81 8.26
N ASP A 19 -11.69 4.77 7.98
CA ASP A 19 -12.68 4.20 8.88
C ASP A 19 -12.49 2.68 8.93
N LEU A 20 -12.23 2.16 10.14
CA LEU A 20 -11.97 0.74 10.35
C LEU A 20 -13.25 -0.11 10.27
N GLU A 21 -14.42 0.50 10.43
CA GLU A 21 -15.72 -0.17 10.40
C GLU A 21 -16.36 -0.13 9.01
N ALA A 22 -16.14 0.94 8.25
CA ALA A 22 -16.63 1.07 6.87
C ALA A 22 -15.71 0.40 5.85
N GLU A 23 -16.28 -0.15 4.77
CA GLU A 23 -15.50 -0.71 3.67
C GLU A 23 -15.01 0.41 2.73
N PRO A 24 -13.69 0.54 2.48
CA PRO A 24 -13.15 1.54 1.58
C PRO A 24 -13.60 1.30 0.14
N THR A 25 -13.65 2.38 -0.63
CA THR A 25 -13.91 2.30 -2.07
C THR A 25 -12.93 1.38 -2.80
N PHE A 26 -13.41 0.72 -3.85
CA PHE A 26 -12.60 -0.06 -4.79
C PHE A 26 -12.24 0.75 -6.05
N GLU A 27 -12.58 2.04 -6.09
CA GLU A 27 -12.19 2.93 -7.18
C GLU A 27 -10.67 3.08 -7.26
N GLU A 28 -10.13 2.97 -8.47
CA GLU A 28 -8.72 3.16 -8.79
C GLU A 28 -8.48 4.57 -9.35
N HIS A 29 -7.30 5.14 -9.09
CA HIS A 29 -6.90 6.44 -9.61
C HIS A 29 -5.65 6.33 -10.50
N HIS A 30 -5.86 6.30 -11.82
CA HIS A 30 -4.80 6.14 -12.82
C HIS A 30 -4.97 7.12 -14.00
N PRO A 31 -4.75 8.43 -13.79
CA PRO A 31 -4.94 9.45 -14.84
C PRO A 31 -4.07 9.22 -16.08
N GLU A 32 -2.89 8.62 -15.90
CA GLU A 32 -1.95 8.29 -16.98
C GLU A 32 -2.13 6.86 -17.53
N GLY A 33 -3.26 6.20 -17.23
CA GLY A 33 -3.56 4.85 -17.71
C GLY A 33 -2.66 3.74 -17.15
N THR A 34 -2.00 4.00 -16.02
CA THR A 34 -1.24 2.97 -15.28
C THR A 34 -2.19 1.94 -14.65
N ARG A 35 -1.62 0.86 -14.10
CA ARG A 35 -2.31 -0.04 -13.17
C ARG A 35 -1.69 0.09 -11.79
N TYR A 36 -2.40 -0.27 -10.73
CA TYR A 36 -1.90 -0.11 -9.36
C TYR A 36 -0.62 -0.90 -9.05
N ASP A 37 -0.30 -1.95 -9.81
CA ASP A 37 0.95 -2.72 -9.70
C ASP A 37 2.14 -2.06 -10.41
N SER A 38 1.89 -1.00 -11.20
CA SER A 38 2.91 -0.30 -11.96
C SER A 38 3.88 0.44 -11.04
N PRO A 39 5.20 0.39 -11.32
CA PRO A 39 6.17 1.20 -10.63
C PRO A 39 6.00 2.70 -10.87
N ASP A 40 5.20 3.09 -11.87
CA ASP A 40 4.94 4.48 -12.17
C ASP A 40 3.55 4.96 -11.74
N ALA A 41 2.71 4.06 -11.20
CA ALA A 41 1.40 4.45 -10.72
C ALA A 41 1.47 5.44 -9.55
N PRO A 42 0.52 6.38 -9.48
CA PRO A 42 0.41 7.28 -8.35
C PRO A 42 0.06 6.52 -7.06
N ILE A 43 0.56 7.02 -5.94
CA ILE A 43 0.18 6.59 -4.59
C ILE A 43 -1.00 7.46 -4.15
N ALA A 44 -2.19 7.13 -4.65
CA ALA A 44 -3.43 7.85 -4.35
C ALA A 44 -4.05 7.28 -3.06
N VAL A 45 -3.79 7.92 -1.92
CA VAL A 45 -4.06 7.35 -0.58
C VAL A 45 -5.54 7.15 -0.25
N GLN A 46 -6.44 7.84 -0.96
CA GLN A 46 -7.90 7.71 -0.80
C GLN A 46 -8.53 6.65 -1.71
N TYR A 47 -7.75 6.07 -2.64
CA TYR A 47 -8.22 5.14 -3.66
C TYR A 47 -7.63 3.73 -3.48
N PHE A 48 -8.23 2.75 -4.15
CA PHE A 48 -7.71 1.39 -4.18
C PHE A 48 -6.35 1.36 -4.90
N PRO A 49 -5.36 0.59 -4.40
CA PRO A 49 -5.40 -0.28 -3.22
C PRO A 49 -4.87 0.40 -1.94
N PHE A 50 -4.43 1.65 -1.99
CA PHE A 50 -3.71 2.29 -0.88
C PHE A 50 -4.60 2.71 0.28
N ASN A 51 -5.89 2.98 0.05
CA ASN A 51 -6.87 3.31 1.08
C ASN A 51 -7.15 2.21 2.11
N ARG A 52 -6.59 1.02 1.89
CA ARG A 52 -6.64 -0.14 2.80
C ARG A 52 -5.25 -0.59 3.24
N ALA A 53 -4.21 0.19 2.95
CA ALA A 53 -2.84 -0.17 3.26
C ALA A 53 -2.48 0.12 4.71
N ASP A 54 -1.68 -0.76 5.29
CA ASP A 54 -0.92 -0.50 6.50
C ASP A 54 0.37 0.25 6.18
N VAL A 55 0.75 1.18 7.06
CA VAL A 55 1.95 2.00 6.93
C VAL A 55 3.04 1.43 7.81
N TYR A 56 4.20 1.16 7.21
CA TYR A 56 5.40 0.67 7.87
C TYR A 56 6.54 1.67 7.72
N ARG A 57 7.42 1.73 8.70
CA ARG A 57 8.63 2.56 8.66
C ARG A 57 9.84 1.77 9.13
N CYS A 58 10.95 1.92 8.41
CA CYS A 58 12.25 1.45 8.88
C CYS A 58 12.83 2.42 9.92
N SER A 59 13.17 1.93 11.11
CA SER A 59 13.83 2.72 12.16
C SER A 59 15.25 3.15 11.77
N ASP A 60 15.93 2.36 10.94
CA ASP A 60 17.36 2.55 10.64
C ASP A 60 17.56 3.59 9.53
N CYS A 61 16.68 3.58 8.51
CA CYS A 61 16.83 4.43 7.32
C CYS A 61 15.61 5.33 7.04
N ALA A 62 14.61 5.34 7.93
CA ALA A 62 13.39 6.14 7.86
C ALA A 62 12.50 5.93 6.62
N ARG A 63 12.83 4.99 5.71
CA ARG A 63 11.99 4.67 4.55
C ARG A 63 10.61 4.19 5.01
N VAL A 64 9.58 4.61 4.26
CA VAL A 64 8.18 4.27 4.50
C VAL A 64 7.70 3.29 3.43
N PHE A 65 6.89 2.33 3.85
CA PHE A 65 6.31 1.31 2.98
C PHE A 65 4.82 1.19 3.24
N LEU A 66 4.06 0.96 2.17
CA LEU A 66 2.64 0.63 2.22
C LEU A 66 2.48 -0.85 1.95
N ARG A 67 1.83 -1.58 2.87
CA ARG A 67 1.45 -2.99 2.66
C ARG A 67 -0.05 -3.08 2.48
N TYR A 68 -0.50 -3.70 1.40
CA TYR A 68 -1.91 -3.98 1.15
C TYR A 68 -2.09 -5.43 0.71
N THR A 69 -3.30 -5.94 0.89
CA THR A 69 -3.65 -7.31 0.52
C THR A 69 -4.56 -7.28 -0.70
N GLU A 70 -4.17 -8.00 -1.73
CA GLU A 70 -4.97 -8.27 -2.91
C GLU A 70 -5.63 -9.65 -2.76
N TYR A 71 -6.95 -9.67 -2.90
CA TYR A 71 -7.74 -10.90 -2.82
C TYR A 71 -8.18 -11.28 -4.23
N GLY A 72 -7.64 -12.38 -4.74
CA GLY A 72 -8.13 -13.05 -5.93
C GLY A 72 -9.05 -14.22 -5.57
N GLY A 73 -9.81 -14.74 -6.55
CA GLY A 73 -10.75 -15.85 -6.30
C GLY A 73 -10.13 -17.11 -5.70
N TYR A 74 -8.80 -17.29 -5.82
CA TYR A 74 -8.06 -18.46 -5.31
C TYR A 74 -6.74 -18.10 -4.62
N TYR A 75 -6.43 -16.81 -4.43
CA TYR A 75 -5.16 -16.39 -3.83
C TYR A 75 -5.32 -15.16 -2.95
N ILE A 76 -4.47 -15.07 -1.94
CA ILE A 76 -4.27 -13.89 -1.12
C ILE A 76 -2.83 -13.46 -1.35
N ASP A 77 -2.65 -12.27 -1.90
CA ASP A 77 -1.33 -11.71 -2.20
C ASP A 77 -1.07 -10.48 -1.33
N HIS A 78 0.02 -10.52 -0.55
CA HIS A 78 0.45 -9.39 0.26
C HIS A 78 1.48 -8.60 -0.53
N ARG A 79 1.09 -7.40 -0.95
CA ARG A 79 1.95 -6.52 -1.74
C ARG A 79 2.52 -5.41 -0.89
N VAL A 80 3.70 -4.95 -1.29
CA VAL A 80 4.46 -3.90 -0.62
C VAL A 80 4.88 -2.88 -1.65
N ARG A 81 4.67 -1.60 -1.33
CA ARG A 81 5.10 -0.46 -2.12
C ARG A 81 5.94 0.46 -1.25
N GLN A 82 7.19 0.71 -1.64
CA GLN A 82 7.97 1.79 -1.01
C GLN A 82 7.34 3.13 -1.39
N VAL A 83 7.18 4.03 -0.41
CA VAL A 83 6.66 5.37 -0.66
C VAL A 83 7.73 6.19 -1.37
N ASP A 84 7.37 6.67 -2.56
CA ASP A 84 8.07 7.74 -3.26
C ASP A 84 7.22 9.00 -3.14
N ALA A 85 7.73 10.03 -2.47
CA ALA A 85 7.00 11.27 -2.23
C ALA A 85 6.58 11.98 -3.52
N ALA A 86 7.34 11.81 -4.61
CA ALA A 86 7.00 12.39 -5.90
C ALA A 86 5.80 11.73 -6.58
N ARG A 87 5.33 10.57 -6.08
CA ARG A 87 4.19 9.82 -6.62
C ARG A 87 2.93 9.94 -5.78
N VAL A 88 2.98 10.58 -4.61
CA VAL A 88 1.79 10.74 -3.75
C VAL A 88 0.88 11.83 -4.32
N VAL A 89 -0.41 11.51 -4.44
CA VAL A 89 -1.46 12.40 -4.96
C VAL A 89 -2.69 12.42 -4.07
#